data_AF-A0A7C8GQQ2-F1
#
_entry.id   AF-A0A7C8GQQ2-F1
#
_cell.length_a   1.000
_cell.length_b   1.000
_cell.length_c   1.000
_cell.angle_alpha   90.00
_cell.angle_beta   90.00
_cell.angle_gamma   90.00
#
_symmetry.space_group_name_H-M   'P 1'
#
loop_
_entity.id
_entity.type
_entity.pdbx_description
1 polymer ?
#
loop_
_entity_poly.entity_id
_entity_poly.type
_entity_poly.pdbx_seq_one_letter_code
_entity_poly.pdbx_strand_id
1 'polypeptide(L)' 'MGVPVVRRKRLDDGSFGPLEKVMGEETDQEKIERLESENTNLMLALTDQYEKNLQLEKDNTNTMLALTDLYEQMMGGSN' A
#
# COMPACT_ATOMS: atom_id res chain seq x y z
N MET A 1 -4.96 12.03 -28.78
CA MET A 1 -5.52 10.81 -28.16
C MET A 1 -5.95 9.85 -29.26
N GLY A 2 -5.47 8.62 -29.24
CA GLY A 2 -5.90 7.57 -30.17
C GLY A 2 -7.30 7.07 -29.80
N VAL A 3 -8.16 6.84 -30.81
CA VAL A 3 -9.48 6.23 -30.57
C VAL A 3 -9.28 4.77 -30.15
N PRO A 4 -9.82 4.33 -29.00
CA PRO A 4 -9.67 2.95 -28.57
C PRO A 4 -10.37 1.99 -29.55
N VAL A 5 -9.69 0.90 -29.89
CA VAL A 5 -10.27 -0.16 -30.71
C VAL A 5 -11.08 -1.07 -29.81
N VAL A 6 -12.38 -1.14 -30.05
CA VAL A 6 -13.33 -1.99 -29.32
C VAL A 6 -13.85 -3.11 -30.22
N ARG A 7 -14.04 -4.31 -29.65
CA ARG A 7 -14.73 -5.43 -30.32
C ARG A 7 -15.95 -5.85 -29.50
N ARG A 8 -16.99 -6.40 -30.12
CA ARG A 8 -18.01 -7.15 -29.36
C ARG A 8 -17.51 -8.56 -29.09
N LYS A 9 -17.52 -8.97 -27.82
CA LYS A 9 -17.21 -10.35 -27.44
C LYS A 9 -18.29 -11.28 -28.03
N ARG A 10 -17.90 -12.42 -28.60
CA ARG A 10 -18.85 -13.49 -28.93
C ARG A 10 -19.08 -14.35 -27.69
N LEU A 11 -20.34 -14.64 -27.40
CA LEU A 11 -20.73 -15.55 -26.34
C LEU A 11 -20.83 -16.98 -26.87
N ASP A 12 -20.81 -17.96 -25.97
CA ASP A 12 -20.83 -19.39 -26.31
C ASP A 12 -22.13 -19.81 -27.02
N ASP A 13 -23.20 -19.04 -26.83
CA ASP A 13 -24.49 -19.18 -27.52
C ASP A 13 -24.51 -18.55 -28.93
N GLY A 14 -23.38 -17.99 -29.38
CA GLY A 14 -23.22 -17.33 -30.67
C GLY A 14 -23.74 -15.88 -30.70
N SER A 15 -24.33 -15.39 -29.61
CA SER A 15 -24.82 -14.01 -29.51
C SER A 15 -23.68 -13.01 -29.29
N PHE A 16 -23.99 -11.73 -29.50
CA PHE A 16 -23.04 -10.65 -29.27
C PHE A 16 -23.13 -10.16 -27.83
N GLY A 17 -22.02 -10.27 -27.10
CA GLY A 17 -21.84 -9.73 -25.76
C GLY A 17 -21.41 -8.25 -25.75
N PRO A 18 -20.98 -7.74 -24.58
CA PRO A 18 -20.59 -6.35 -24.41
C PRO A 18 -19.39 -5.96 -25.28
N LEU A 19 -19.22 -4.64 -25.49
CA LEU A 19 -18.02 -4.09 -26.11
C LEU A 19 -16.84 -4.25 -25.15
N GLU A 20 -15.74 -4.74 -25.69
CA GLU A 20 -14.47 -4.96 -25.02
C GLU A 20 -13.40 -4.14 -25.74
N LYS A 21 -12.62 -3.36 -24.98
CA LYS A 21 -11.44 -2.67 -25.50
C LYS A 21 -10.35 -3.70 -25.77
N VAL A 22 -9.83 -3.74 -26.99
CA VAL A 22 -8.83 -4.74 -27.43
C VAL A 22 -7.50 -4.14 -27.83
N MET A 23 -7.48 -2.87 -28.19
CA MET A 23 -6.25 -2.10 -28.41
C MET A 23 -6.50 -0.62 -28.12
N GLY A 24 -5.42 0.10 -27.85
CA GLY A 24 -5.42 1.54 -27.63
C GLY A 24 -4.76 1.91 -26.30
N GLU A 25 -4.29 3.14 -26.22
CA GLU A 25 -3.74 3.72 -25.00
C GLU A 25 -4.81 3.80 -23.91
N GLU A 26 -4.37 3.86 -22.66
CA GLU A 26 -5.21 4.17 -21.51
C GLU A 26 -6.01 5.46 -21.79
N THR A 27 -7.33 5.41 -21.57
CA THR A 27 -8.17 6.61 -21.63
C THR A 27 -7.91 7.45 -20.39
N ASP A 28 -8.19 8.76 -20.45
CA ASP A 28 -8.04 9.63 -19.29
C ASP A 28 -8.84 9.13 -18.07
N GLN A 29 -10.01 8.54 -18.30
CA GLN A 29 -10.84 7.98 -17.24
C GLN A 29 -10.21 6.73 -16.61
N GLU A 30 -9.73 5.78 -17.42
CA GLU A 30 -9.00 4.60 -16.92
C GLU A 30 -7.75 5.02 -16.14
N LYS A 31 -7.07 6.07 -16.61
CA LYS A 31 -5.90 6.65 -15.94
C LYS A 31 -6.25 7.25 -14.58
N ILE A 32 -7.35 8.01 -14.50
CA ILE A 32 -7.83 8.57 -13.24
C ILE A 32 -8.16 7.45 -12.25
N GLU A 33 -8.93 6.44 -12.66
CA GLU A 33 -9.29 5.30 -11.82
C GLU A 33 -8.06 4.53 -11.32
N ARG A 34 -7.08 4.29 -12.19
CA ARG A 34 -5.82 3.65 -11.80
C ARG A 34 -5.04 4.52 -10.80
N LEU A 35 -4.90 5.82 -11.07
CA LEU A 35 -4.18 6.73 -10.19
C LEU A 35 -4.87 6.89 -8.83
N GLU A 36 -6.19 6.91 -8.77
CA GLU A 36 -6.96 6.93 -7.52
C GLU A 36 -6.77 5.65 -6.71
N SER A 37 -6.75 4.49 -7.39
CA SER A 37 -6.44 3.21 -6.75
C SER A 37 -4.99 3.17 -6.22
N GLU A 38 -4.02 3.63 -7.01
CA GLU A 38 -2.62 3.73 -6.59
C GLU A 38 -2.48 4.66 -5.38
N ASN A 39 -3.15 5.81 -5.40
CA ASN A 39 -3.12 6.78 -4.29
C ASN A 39 -3.69 6.16 -2.99
N THR A 40 -4.80 5.44 -3.09
CA THR A 40 -5.38 4.73 -1.95
C THR A 40 -4.43 3.67 -1.40
N ASN A 41 -3.81 2.87 -2.27
CA ASN A 41 -2.84 1.86 -1.87
C ASN A 41 -1.60 2.47 -1.20
N LEU A 42 -1.11 3.60 -1.74
CA LEU A 42 0.01 4.33 -1.15
C LEU A 42 -0.34 4.90 0.22
N MET A 43 -1.56 5.43 0.40
CA MET A 43 -2.05 5.88 1.70
C MET A 43 -2.06 4.74 2.72
N LEU A 44 -2.57 3.56 2.35
CA LEU A 44 -2.59 2.40 3.23
C LEU A 44 -1.17 1.96 3.62
N ALA A 45 -0.27 1.85 2.63
CA ALA A 45 1.13 1.49 2.87
C ALA A 45 1.85 2.52 3.78
N LEU A 46 1.54 3.80 3.62
CA LEU A 46 2.08 4.87 4.46
C LEU A 46 1.57 4.73 5.91
N THR A 47 0.27 4.48 6.10
CA THR A 47 -0.31 4.24 7.43
C THR A 47 0.33 3.04 8.11
N ASP A 48 0.44 1.90 7.43
CA ASP A 48 1.11 0.70 7.96
C ASP A 48 2.55 0.99 8.38
N GLN A 49 3.28 1.80 7.61
CA GLN A 49 4.65 2.17 7.92
C GLN A 49 4.74 3.07 9.15
N TYR A 50 3.81 4.03 9.31
CA TYR A 50 3.72 4.86 10.50
C TYR A 50 3.43 4.03 11.76
N GLU A 51 2.52 3.07 11.68
CA GLU A 51 2.21 2.18 12.80
C GLU A 51 3.41 1.34 13.22
N LYS A 52 4.14 0.77 12.25
CA LYS A 52 5.40 0.04 12.50
C LYS A 52 6.46 0.93 13.15
N ASN A 53 6.64 2.15 12.66
CA ASN A 53 7.58 3.10 13.25
C ASN A 53 7.21 3.44 14.69
N LEU A 54 5.92 3.68 14.97
CA LEU A 54 5.45 3.96 16.32
C LEU A 54 5.71 2.78 17.28
N GLN A 55 5.54 1.55 16.80
CA GLN A 55 5.86 0.37 17.60
C GLN A 55 7.37 0.26 17.87
N LEU A 56 8.21 0.48 16.85
CA LEU A 56 9.67 0.49 17.00
C LEU A 56 10.15 1.56 17.99
N GLU A 57 9.54 2.74 18.00
CA GLU A 57 9.85 3.80 18.97
C GLU A 57 9.52 3.40 20.40
N LYS A 58 8.40 2.70 20.62
CA LYS A 58 8.04 2.15 21.93
C LYS A 58 9.04 1.08 22.37
N ASP A 59 9.41 0.17 21.48
CA ASP A 59 10.35 -0.91 21.79
C ASP A 59 11.75 -0.36 22.09
N ASN A 60 12.20 0.66 21.36
CA ASN A 60 13.44 1.38 21.65
C ASN A 60 13.39 2.05 23.03
N THR A 61 12.29 2.72 23.36
CA THR A 61 12.11 3.35 24.67
C THR A 61 12.16 2.33 25.79
N ASN A 62 11.44 1.21 25.65
CA ASN A 62 11.44 0.12 26.63
C ASN A 62 12.84 -0.47 26.81
N THR A 63 13.57 -0.66 25.71
CA THR A 63 14.95 -1.16 25.75
C THR A 63 15.88 -0.19 26.48
N MET A 64 15.74 1.12 26.23
CA MET A 64 16.53 2.15 26.91
C MET A 64 16.23 2.23 28.41
N LEU A 65 14.96 2.05 28.81
CA LEU A 65 14.58 1.97 30.21
C LEU A 65 15.21 0.74 30.88
N ALA A 66 15.05 -0.45 30.28
CA ALA A 66 15.65 -1.67 30.80
C ALA A 66 17.18 -1.58 30.91
N LEU A 67 17.83 -0.94 29.92
CA LEU A 67 19.27 -0.71 29.96
C LEU A 67 19.67 0.22 31.10
N THR A 68 18.88 1.28 31.34
CA THR A 68 19.09 2.21 32.46
C THR A 68 18.99 1.48 33.81
N ASP A 69 17.95 0.67 33.99
CA ASP A 69 17.75 -0.13 35.21
C ASP A 69 18.94 -1.08 35.47
N LEU A 70 19.49 -1.69 34.43
CA LEU A 70 20.68 -2.55 34.54
C LEU A 70 21.93 -1.75 34.96
N TYR A 71 22.14 -0.57 34.38
CA TYR A 71 23.23 0.31 34.80
C TYR A 71 23.10 0.76 36.25
N GLU A 72 21.89 1.11 36.69
CA GLU A 72 21.62 1.48 38.08
C GLU A 72 21.88 0.32 39.03
N GLN A 73 21.49 -0.91 38.69
CA GLN A 73 21.79 -2.10 39.51
C GLN A 73 23.29 -2.36 39.64
N MET A 74 24.05 -2.24 38.54
CA MET A 74 25.50 -2.44 38.56
C MET A 74 26.22 -1.36 39.39
N MET A 75 25.77 -0.11 39.29
CA MET A 75 26.36 1.04 40.00
C MET A 75 25.93 1.08 41.47
N GLY A 76 24.67 0.77 41.76
CA GLY A 76 24.08 0.80 43.10
C GLY A 76 24.37 -0.45 43.95
N GLY A 77 24.74 -1.57 43.33
CA GLY A 77 25.17 -2.79 44.01
C GLY A 77 26.63 -2.80 44.47
N SER A 78 27.37 -1.71 44.30
CA SER A 78 28.79 -1.58 44.69
C SER A 78 29.03 -0.90 46.06
N ASN A 79 28.04 -0.90 46.96
CA ASN A 79 28.19 -0.45 48.35
C ASN A 79 27.85 -1.56 49.35
#